data_AF-A0A565AW58-F1
#
_entry.id   AF-A0A565AW58-F1
#
_cell.length_a   1.000
_cell.length_b   1.000
_cell.length_c   1.000
_cell.angle_alpha   90.00
_cell.angle_beta   90.00
_cell.angle_gamma   90.00
#
_symmetry.space_group_name_H-M   'P 1'
#
loop_
_entity.id
_entity.type
_entity.pdbx_description
1 polymer ?
#
loop_
_entity_poly.entity_id
_entity_poly.type
_entity_poly.pdbx_seq_one_letter_code
_entity_poly.pdbx_strand_id
1 'polypeptide(L)'
;MSLSKTLRYRLYKYLIGTIEGQWVKGIIDFVNFGNGKGVNEVGELKTRQSFSTPSEAQQSKDNFQISFYKVIFDFLVNQEVPFPVDYFFAHFSLKRTQLLPQNIIDELEGLGHVAVTIEDLVLIYKAMFRPMDKVSFNLIMKYKLQVPTPNKPIFIGIRYPIFDLEGTLRQYNSGHGDVEL
;
A
#
# COMPACT_ATOMS: atom_id res chain seq x y z
N MET A 1 -20.10 6.32 -10.86
CA MET A 1 -19.00 5.52 -10.27
C MET A 1 -19.63 4.63 -9.20
N SER A 2 -19.68 3.30 -9.38
CA SER A 2 -20.36 2.39 -8.44
C SER A 2 -19.67 2.44 -7.07
N LEU A 3 -20.45 2.59 -5.98
CA LEU A 3 -19.96 2.58 -4.58
C LEU A 3 -18.98 1.43 -4.31
N SER A 4 -19.23 0.26 -4.91
CA SER A 4 -18.41 -0.95 -4.76
C SER A 4 -16.96 -0.83 -5.27
N LYS A 5 -16.69 0.09 -6.21
CA LYS A 5 -15.33 0.34 -6.70
C LYS A 5 -14.61 1.32 -5.77
N THR A 6 -15.25 2.44 -5.43
CA THR A 6 -14.68 3.49 -4.58
C THR A 6 -14.24 2.96 -3.21
N LEU A 7 -15.04 2.08 -2.60
CA LEU A 7 -14.72 1.51 -1.29
C LEU A 7 -13.70 0.36 -1.37
N ARG A 8 -13.68 -0.45 -2.44
CA ARG A 8 -12.57 -1.38 -2.70
C ARG A 8 -11.23 -0.66 -2.78
N TYR A 9 -11.18 0.51 -3.43
CA TYR A 9 -9.97 1.35 -3.42
C TYR A 9 -9.61 1.87 -2.02
N ARG A 10 -10.60 2.20 -1.17
CA ARG A 10 -10.35 2.62 0.22
C ARG A 10 -9.76 1.49 1.08
N LEU A 11 -10.20 0.26 0.88
CA LEU A 11 -9.71 -0.89 1.64
C LEU A 11 -8.25 -1.24 1.31
N TYR A 12 -7.85 -1.15 0.04
CA TYR A 12 -6.44 -1.32 -0.33
C TYR A 12 -5.58 -0.12 0.05
N LYS A 13 -6.19 1.02 0.41
CA LYS A 13 -5.45 2.27 0.58
C LYS A 13 -4.36 2.19 1.63
N TYR A 14 -4.61 1.48 2.74
CA TYR A 14 -3.69 1.44 3.86
C TYR A 14 -2.99 0.09 3.94
N LEU A 15 -1.66 0.15 3.90
CA LEU A 15 -0.79 -1.00 4.10
C LEU A 15 -0.29 -0.97 5.54
N ILE A 16 -0.38 -2.07 6.26
CA ILE A 16 0.19 -2.25 7.59
C ILE A 16 0.85 -3.62 7.58
N GLY A 17 2.15 -3.67 7.84
CA GLY A 17 2.90 -4.91 7.85
C GLY A 17 4.15 -4.79 8.71
N THR A 18 4.99 -5.83 8.67
CA THR A 18 6.23 -5.86 9.44
C THR A 18 7.44 -5.92 8.52
N ILE A 19 8.45 -5.10 8.80
CA ILE A 19 9.78 -5.18 8.19
C ILE A 19 10.76 -5.37 9.35
N GLU A 20 11.54 -6.46 9.32
CA GLU A 20 12.51 -6.80 10.39
C GLU A 20 11.89 -6.73 11.80
N GLY A 21 10.64 -7.22 11.94
CA GLY A 21 9.91 -7.25 13.21
C GLY A 21 9.28 -5.91 13.64
N GLN A 22 9.55 -4.81 12.92
CA GLN A 22 8.98 -3.50 13.18
C GLN A 22 7.69 -3.27 12.41
N TRP A 23 6.66 -2.75 13.09
CA TRP A 23 5.40 -2.38 12.43
C TRP A 23 5.54 -1.10 11.63
N VAL A 24 5.18 -1.19 10.36
CA VAL A 24 5.27 -0.10 9.40
C VAL A 24 3.94 0.09 8.70
N LYS A 25 3.67 1.33 8.27
CA LYS A 25 2.48 1.66 7.49
C LYS A 25 2.84 2.30 6.15
N GLY A 26 2.03 2.02 5.15
CA GLY A 26 2.11 2.61 3.82
C GLY A 26 0.75 3.04 3.31
N ILE A 27 0.75 3.83 2.24
CA ILE A 27 -0.47 4.26 1.57
C ILE A 27 -0.31 4.02 0.07
N ILE A 28 -1.26 3.30 -0.52
CA ILE A 28 -1.39 3.16 -1.96
C ILE A 28 -2.69 3.83 -2.41
N ASP A 29 -2.65 4.55 -3.52
CA ASP A 29 -3.84 5.27 -4.01
C ASP A 29 -4.64 4.44 -5.02
N PHE A 30 -4.01 3.48 -5.68
CA PHE A 30 -4.70 2.60 -6.61
C PHE A 30 -4.07 1.21 -6.71
N VAL A 31 -4.95 0.25 -6.99
CA VAL A 31 -4.63 -1.08 -7.49
C VAL A 31 -5.36 -1.25 -8.82
N ASN A 32 -4.63 -1.58 -9.86
CA ASN A 32 -5.15 -1.84 -11.19
C ASN A 32 -4.81 -3.27 -11.58
N PHE A 33 -5.82 -4.09 -11.81
CA PHE A 33 -5.62 -5.41 -12.37
C PHE A 33 -5.54 -5.27 -13.88
N GLY A 34 -4.45 -5.75 -14.47
CA GLY A 34 -4.31 -5.77 -15.91
C GLY A 34 -5.43 -6.66 -16.47
N ASN A 35 -6.41 -6.09 -17.17
CA ASN A 35 -7.60 -6.81 -17.66
C ASN A 35 -7.23 -7.88 -18.71
N GLY A 36 -6.65 -9.02 -18.28
CA GLY A 36 -6.25 -10.17 -19.09
C GLY A 36 -5.05 -9.96 -20.05
N LYS A 37 -4.70 -8.71 -20.40
CA LYS A 37 -3.62 -8.38 -21.35
C LYS A 37 -2.67 -7.27 -20.88
N GLY A 38 -2.88 -6.74 -19.66
CA GLY A 38 -2.09 -5.66 -19.09
C GLY A 38 -1.26 -6.12 -17.91
N VAL A 39 -0.32 -5.27 -17.47
CA VAL A 39 0.42 -5.52 -16.23
C VAL A 39 -0.41 -5.07 -15.05
N ASN A 40 -0.42 -5.84 -13.96
CA ASN A 40 -1.06 -5.38 -12.72
C ASN A 40 -0.20 -4.28 -12.12
N GLU A 41 -0.85 -3.21 -11.66
CA GLU A 41 -0.17 -2.04 -11.13
C GLU A 41 -0.70 -1.72 -9.74
N VAL A 42 0.20 -1.45 -8.82
CA VAL A 42 -0.10 -0.81 -7.55
C VAL A 42 0.70 0.48 -7.47
N GLY A 43 0.12 1.54 -6.92
CA GLY A 43 0.79 2.82 -7.00
C GLY A 43 0.20 3.95 -6.19
N GLU A 44 0.96 5.04 -6.16
CA GLU A 44 0.60 6.30 -5.53
C GLU A 44 0.22 7.33 -6.60
N LEU A 45 -0.74 8.19 -6.26
CA LEU A 45 -1.23 9.28 -7.10
C LEU A 45 -0.87 10.63 -6.49
N LYS A 46 0.17 11.27 -7.01
CA LYS A 46 0.53 12.64 -6.61
C LYS A 46 -0.22 13.65 -7.45
N THR A 47 -0.83 14.65 -6.82
CA THR A 47 -1.43 15.77 -7.55
C THR A 47 -0.46 16.94 -7.59
N ARG A 48 -0.18 17.49 -8.78
CA ARG A 48 0.76 18.61 -8.96
C ARG A 48 0.10 19.78 -9.69
N GLN A 49 0.40 20.98 -9.20
CA GLN A 49 -0.03 22.24 -9.81
C GLN A 49 0.89 22.71 -10.94
N SER A 50 2.16 22.27 -10.92
CA SER A 50 3.16 22.62 -11.94
C SER A 50 3.23 21.55 -13.03
N PHE A 51 3.41 21.99 -14.28
CA PHE A 51 3.65 21.15 -15.46
C PHE A 51 5.10 20.66 -15.59
N SER A 52 6.01 21.11 -14.72
CA SER A 52 7.40 20.63 -14.70
C SER A 52 7.47 19.17 -14.26
N THR A 53 8.48 18.41 -14.69
CA THR A 53 8.80 17.10 -14.09
C THR A 53 9.26 17.28 -12.64
N PRO A 54 9.18 16.25 -11.78
CA PRO A 54 9.75 16.34 -10.44
C PRO A 54 11.27 16.52 -10.53
N SER A 55 11.84 17.33 -9.65
CA SER A 55 13.30 17.45 -9.49
C SER A 55 13.93 16.11 -9.09
N GLU A 56 15.23 15.93 -9.28
CA GLU A 56 15.93 14.69 -8.90
C GLU A 56 15.74 14.32 -7.42
N ALA A 57 15.82 15.31 -6.51
CA ALA A 57 15.57 15.08 -5.08
C ALA A 57 14.13 14.60 -4.81
N GLN A 58 13.14 15.13 -5.54
CA GLN A 58 11.76 14.66 -5.45
C GLN A 58 11.61 13.25 -6.01
N GLN A 59 12.24 12.94 -7.14
CA GLN A 59 12.24 11.60 -7.74
C GLN A 59 12.87 10.57 -6.80
N SER A 60 13.98 10.90 -6.14
CA SER A 60 14.63 10.02 -5.17
C SER A 60 13.74 9.74 -3.97
N LYS A 61 13.11 10.77 -3.41
CA LYS A 61 12.16 10.63 -2.29
C LYS A 61 10.94 9.81 -2.69
N ASP A 62 10.36 10.10 -3.84
CA ASP A 62 9.20 9.41 -4.38
C ASP A 62 9.53 7.93 -4.64
N ASN A 63 10.71 7.63 -5.19
CA ASN A 63 11.18 6.26 -5.42
C ASN A 63 11.36 5.48 -4.11
N PHE A 64 12.01 6.06 -3.11
CA PHE A 64 12.15 5.45 -1.79
C PHE A 64 10.78 5.14 -1.18
N GLN A 65 9.87 6.13 -1.18
CA GLN A 65 8.53 6.00 -0.62
C GLN A 65 7.76 4.84 -1.24
N ILE A 66 7.68 4.78 -2.57
CA ILE A 66 6.92 3.72 -3.23
C ILE A 66 7.58 2.36 -3.00
N SER A 67 8.90 2.28 -3.06
CA SER A 67 9.60 1.01 -2.93
C SER A 67 9.44 0.44 -1.53
N PHE A 68 9.45 1.31 -0.51
CA PHE A 68 9.07 0.96 0.84
C PHE A 68 7.64 0.41 0.91
N TYR A 69 6.68 1.05 0.25
CA TYR A 69 5.30 0.54 0.21
C TYR A 69 5.17 -0.78 -0.54
N LYS A 70 5.99 -1.03 -1.56
CA LYS A 70 6.04 -2.30 -2.28
C LYS A 70 6.50 -3.44 -1.37
N VAL A 71 7.51 -3.22 -0.54
CA VAL A 71 7.95 -4.22 0.45
C VAL A 71 6.80 -4.60 1.38
N ILE A 72 6.06 -3.62 1.89
CA ILE A 72 4.88 -3.88 2.76
C ILE A 72 3.78 -4.61 1.99
N PHE A 73 3.50 -4.19 0.75
CA PHE A 73 2.48 -4.81 -0.10
C PHE A 73 2.82 -6.28 -0.41
N ASP A 74 4.07 -6.56 -0.77
CA ASP A 74 4.55 -7.90 -1.07
C ASP A 74 4.45 -8.83 0.14
N PHE A 75 4.81 -8.31 1.32
CA PHE A 75 4.59 -9.01 2.58
C PHE A 75 3.11 -9.36 2.80
N LEU A 76 2.20 -8.42 2.50
CA LEU A 76 0.76 -8.63 2.71
C LEU A 76 0.12 -9.65 1.75
N VAL A 77 0.60 -9.71 0.51
CA VAL A 77 0.08 -10.68 -0.48
C VAL A 77 0.70 -12.06 -0.31
N ASN A 78 1.93 -12.16 0.21
CA ASN A 78 2.63 -13.43 0.39
C ASN A 78 1.90 -14.35 1.40
N GLN A 79 1.41 -15.50 0.93
CA GLN A 79 0.75 -16.48 1.80
C GLN A 79 1.74 -17.39 2.56
N GLU A 80 3.00 -17.46 2.13
CA GLU A 80 4.04 -18.23 2.83
C GLU A 80 4.40 -17.58 4.16
N VAL A 81 4.31 -16.25 4.26
CA VAL A 81 4.52 -15.48 5.49
C VAL A 81 3.21 -14.76 5.84
N PRO A 82 2.25 -15.45 6.47
CA PRO A 82 0.94 -14.88 6.73
C PRO A 82 1.03 -13.69 7.69
N PHE A 83 0.14 -12.71 7.50
CA PHE A 83 0.00 -11.59 8.44
C PHE A 83 -0.11 -12.08 9.90
N PRO A 84 0.76 -11.62 10.81
CA PRO A 84 0.92 -12.17 12.15
C PRO A 84 -0.12 -11.57 13.11
N VAL A 85 -1.36 -12.07 13.03
CA VAL A 85 -2.52 -11.56 13.78
C VAL A 85 -2.24 -11.53 15.28
N ASP A 86 -1.68 -12.61 15.85
CA ASP A 86 -1.44 -12.66 17.30
C ASP A 86 -0.41 -11.63 17.76
N TYR A 87 0.67 -11.46 16.98
CA TYR A 87 1.69 -10.44 17.22
C TYR A 87 1.11 -9.02 17.09
N PHE A 88 0.21 -8.78 16.12
CA PHE A 88 -0.46 -7.49 15.96
C PHE A 88 -1.23 -7.10 17.22
N PHE A 89 -2.06 -8.00 17.75
CA PHE A 89 -2.83 -7.75 18.96
C PHE A 89 -1.93 -7.54 20.19
N ALA A 90 -0.89 -8.38 20.34
CA ALA A 90 0.06 -8.27 21.44
C ALA A 90 0.84 -6.94 21.39
N HIS A 91 1.40 -6.60 20.23
CA HIS A 91 2.23 -5.40 20.05
C HIS A 91 1.45 -4.11 20.31
N PHE A 92 0.23 -4.00 19.78
CA PHE A 92 -0.61 -2.80 19.99
C PHE A 92 -1.45 -2.85 21.26
N SER A 93 -1.30 -3.89 22.10
CA SER A 93 -2.09 -4.07 23.33
C SER A 93 -3.60 -3.98 23.09
N LEU A 94 -4.07 -4.52 21.95
CA LEU A 94 -5.47 -4.44 21.54
C LEU A 94 -6.27 -5.61 22.11
N LYS A 95 -7.52 -5.34 22.51
CA LYS A 95 -8.46 -6.39 22.91
C LYS A 95 -9.20 -6.90 21.69
N ARG A 96 -8.97 -8.17 21.31
CA ARG A 96 -9.62 -8.85 20.18
C ARG A 96 -11.13 -8.69 20.14
N THR A 97 -11.78 -8.90 21.29
CA THR A 97 -13.22 -8.84 21.46
C THR A 97 -13.78 -7.42 21.62
N GLN A 98 -12.96 -6.38 21.44
CA GLN A 98 -13.45 -5.01 21.48
C GLN A 98 -14.42 -4.80 20.33
N LEU A 99 -15.62 -4.31 20.65
CA LEU A 99 -16.65 -4.04 19.65
C LEU A 99 -16.25 -2.88 18.74
N LEU A 100 -16.57 -3.00 17.46
CA LEU A 100 -16.43 -1.92 16.50
C LEU A 100 -17.50 -0.85 16.72
N PRO A 101 -17.20 0.43 16.47
CA PRO A 101 -18.22 1.47 16.37
C PRO A 101 -19.24 1.15 15.28
N GLN A 102 -20.52 1.45 15.52
CA GLN A 102 -21.62 1.11 14.59
C GLN A 102 -21.38 1.63 13.16
N ASN A 103 -20.82 2.84 13.00
CA ASN A 103 -20.52 3.39 11.69
C ASN A 103 -19.50 2.57 10.89
N ILE A 104 -18.60 1.85 11.57
CA ILE A 104 -17.63 0.95 10.93
C ILE A 104 -18.32 -0.37 10.54
N ILE A 105 -19.20 -0.88 11.40
CA ILE A 105 -20.02 -2.06 11.11
C ILE A 105 -20.87 -1.80 9.86
N ASP A 106 -21.61 -0.69 9.84
CA ASP A 106 -22.45 -0.29 8.70
C ASP A 106 -21.62 -0.14 7.41
N GLU A 107 -20.41 0.42 7.50
CA GLU A 107 -19.50 0.55 6.35
C GLU A 107 -19.06 -0.83 5.84
N LEU A 108 -18.72 -1.77 6.72
CA LEU A 108 -18.30 -3.12 6.35
C LEU A 108 -19.45 -3.96 5.80
N GLU A 109 -20.65 -3.86 6.37
CA GLU A 109 -21.85 -4.51 5.86
C GLU A 109 -22.20 -4.01 4.45
N GLY A 110 -22.07 -2.70 4.22
CA GLY A 110 -22.19 -2.09 2.89
C GLY A 110 -21.18 -2.62 1.86
N LEU A 111 -20.12 -3.30 2.31
CA LEU A 111 -19.10 -3.95 1.49
C LEU A 111 -19.29 -5.46 1.37
N GLY A 112 -20.33 -6.02 1.98
CA GLY A 112 -20.58 -7.45 2.02
C GLY A 112 -19.70 -8.19 3.03
N HIS A 113 -19.15 -7.48 4.03
CA HIS A 113 -18.42 -8.07 5.13
C HIS A 113 -19.24 -7.99 6.42
N VAL A 114 -19.19 -9.05 7.23
CA VAL A 114 -19.80 -9.06 8.55
C VAL A 114 -18.67 -8.96 9.57
N ALA A 115 -18.70 -7.92 10.40
CA ALA A 115 -17.69 -7.68 11.43
C ALA A 115 -18.34 -7.02 12.65
N VAL A 116 -18.02 -7.53 13.84
CA VAL A 116 -18.53 -7.00 15.11
C VAL A 116 -17.39 -6.53 16.00
N THR A 117 -16.21 -7.14 15.85
CA THR A 117 -15.05 -6.94 16.72
C THR A 117 -13.82 -6.43 15.96
N ILE A 118 -12.83 -5.90 16.68
CA ILE A 118 -11.52 -5.56 16.10
C ILE A 118 -10.86 -6.79 15.48
N GLU A 119 -11.03 -7.99 16.06
CA GLU A 119 -10.53 -9.23 15.46
C GLU A 119 -11.15 -9.51 14.08
N ASP A 120 -12.47 -9.34 13.94
CA ASP A 120 -13.13 -9.49 12.64
C ASP A 120 -12.54 -8.53 11.60
N LEU A 121 -12.33 -7.26 11.98
CA LEU A 121 -11.73 -6.24 11.10
C LEU A 121 -10.31 -6.64 10.65
N VAL A 122 -9.47 -7.13 11.56
CA VAL A 122 -8.10 -7.57 11.24
C VAL A 122 -8.11 -8.83 10.35
N LEU A 123 -9.04 -9.75 10.58
CA LEU A 123 -9.19 -10.95 9.75
C LEU A 123 -9.69 -10.61 8.35
N ILE A 124 -10.62 -9.66 8.22
CA ILE A 124 -11.04 -9.11 6.92
C ILE A 124 -9.83 -8.46 6.25
N TYR A 125 -9.08 -7.62 6.98
CA TYR A 125 -7.85 -7.00 6.46
C TYR A 125 -6.89 -8.00 5.84
N LYS A 126 -6.54 -9.05 6.59
CA LYS A 126 -5.71 -10.15 6.10
C LYS A 126 -6.32 -10.85 4.89
N ALA A 127 -7.62 -11.13 4.91
CA ALA A 127 -8.29 -11.86 3.84
C ALA A 127 -8.33 -11.08 2.51
N MET A 128 -8.34 -9.75 2.56
CA MET A 128 -8.37 -8.90 1.35
C MET A 128 -7.15 -9.06 0.45
N PHE A 129 -5.99 -9.44 1.01
CA PHE A 129 -4.76 -9.63 0.24
C PHE A 129 -4.62 -11.04 -0.35
N ARG A 130 -5.40 -12.02 0.13
CA ARG A 130 -5.33 -13.41 -0.35
C ARG A 130 -5.51 -13.59 -1.85
N PRO A 131 -6.46 -12.92 -2.53
CA PRO A 131 -6.64 -13.10 -3.98
C PRO A 131 -5.47 -12.59 -4.84
N MET A 132 -4.48 -11.94 -4.22
CA MET A 132 -3.34 -11.31 -4.90
C MET A 132 -2.03 -12.08 -4.74
N ASP A 133 -2.04 -13.21 -4.01
CA ASP A 133 -0.87 -14.01 -3.65
C ASP A 133 -0.03 -14.56 -4.82
N LYS A 134 -0.65 -14.70 -6.00
CA LYS A 134 -0.01 -15.21 -7.22
C LYS A 134 0.05 -14.17 -8.34
N VAL A 135 -0.26 -12.92 -8.01
CA VAL A 135 -0.34 -11.83 -8.98
C VAL A 135 0.88 -10.93 -8.81
N SER A 136 1.74 -10.88 -9.82
CA SER A 136 2.83 -9.91 -9.83
C SER A 136 2.27 -8.52 -10.12
N PHE A 137 2.56 -7.58 -9.23
CA PHE A 137 2.23 -6.16 -9.39
C PHE A 137 3.49 -5.34 -9.65
N ASN A 138 3.45 -4.56 -10.72
CA ASN A 138 4.41 -3.48 -10.92
C ASN A 138 4.04 -2.29 -10.06
N LEU A 139 5.07 -1.69 -9.47
CA LEU A 139 4.93 -0.47 -8.73
C LEU A 139 5.02 0.74 -9.67
N ILE A 140 4.13 1.71 -9.50
CA ILE A 140 4.08 2.90 -10.36
C ILE A 140 3.69 4.14 -9.57
N MET A 141 4.31 5.28 -9.88
CA MET A 141 3.82 6.57 -9.42
C MET A 141 3.14 7.29 -10.57
N LYS A 142 1.91 7.76 -10.35
CA LYS A 142 1.15 8.57 -11.31
C LYS A 142 1.09 10.00 -10.79
N TYR A 143 1.45 10.96 -11.63
CA TYR A 143 1.30 12.38 -11.37
C TYR A 143 0.07 12.88 -12.11
N LYS A 144 -0.93 13.36 -11.37
CA LYS A 144 -2.09 14.07 -11.90
C LYS A 144 -1.75 15.56 -11.98
N LEU A 145 -1.69 16.09 -13.20
CA LEU A 145 -1.52 17.52 -13.44
C LEU A 145 -2.86 18.23 -13.26
N GLN A 146 -2.89 19.27 -12.42
CA GLN A 146 -4.02 20.19 -12.34
C GLN A 146 -3.94 21.17 -13.51
N VAL A 147 -4.63 20.84 -14.59
CA VAL A 147 -4.73 21.71 -15.78
C VAL A 147 -5.77 22.80 -15.49
N PRO A 148 -5.54 24.07 -15.91
CA PRO A 148 -6.55 25.13 -15.81
C PRO A 148 -7.81 24.91 -16.65
N THR A 149 -7.80 23.96 -17.59
CA THR A 149 -8.92 23.74 -18.53
C THR A 149 -9.86 22.62 -18.08
N PRO A 150 -11.18 22.73 -18.34
CA PRO A 150 -12.20 21.96 -17.60
C PRO A 150 -12.30 20.48 -17.99
N ASN A 151 -11.64 20.03 -19.08
CA ASN A 151 -12.19 18.91 -19.84
C ASN A 151 -11.40 17.60 -19.88
N LYS A 152 -10.34 17.42 -19.09
CA LYS A 152 -9.85 16.09 -18.61
C LYS A 152 -8.54 16.25 -17.81
N PRO A 153 -8.38 15.53 -16.68
CA PRO A 153 -7.10 15.48 -15.99
C PRO A 153 -6.05 14.74 -16.85
N ILE A 154 -4.87 15.34 -16.96
CA ILE A 154 -3.70 14.71 -17.60
C ILE A 154 -2.93 13.94 -16.52
N PHE A 155 -2.60 12.68 -16.82
CA PHE A 155 -1.78 11.84 -15.96
C PHE A 155 -0.44 11.53 -16.64
N ILE A 156 0.65 11.73 -15.92
CA ILE A 156 1.99 11.29 -16.32
C ILE A 156 2.37 10.14 -15.39
N GLY A 157 2.60 8.96 -15.94
CA GLY A 157 3.09 7.81 -15.18
C GLY A 157 4.61 7.73 -15.25
N ILE A 158 5.29 7.75 -14.11
CA ILE A 158 6.71 7.43 -14.02
C ILE A 158 6.83 6.07 -13.35
N ARG A 159 7.41 5.11 -14.06
CA ARG A 159 7.84 3.83 -13.49
C ARG A 159 9.22 4.05 -12.92
N TYR A 160 9.36 3.88 -11.62
CA TYR A 160 10.67 3.82 -11.01
C TYR A 160 11.12 2.36 -10.97
N PRO A 161 12.41 2.07 -11.19
CA PRO A 161 12.96 0.77 -10.81
C PRO A 161 12.73 0.59 -9.31
N ILE A 162 12.36 -0.63 -8.90
CA ILE A 162 12.22 -0.95 -7.47
C ILE A 162 13.54 -0.58 -6.80
N PHE A 163 13.48 0.28 -5.79
CA PHE A 163 14.65 0.66 -4.99
C PHE A 163 15.24 -0.63 -4.42
N ASP A 164 16.49 -0.92 -4.80
CA ASP A 164 17.24 -2.03 -4.25
C ASP A 164 17.63 -1.66 -2.81
N LEU A 165 16.70 -1.90 -1.89
CA LEU A 165 16.89 -1.63 -0.47
C LEU A 165 18.10 -2.39 0.05
N GLU A 166 18.24 -3.66 -0.34
CA GLU A 166 19.36 -4.53 0.00
C GLU A 166 20.70 -4.02 -0.56
N GLY A 167 20.75 -3.61 -1.82
CA GLY A 167 21.95 -3.02 -2.42
C GLY A 167 22.31 -1.67 -1.81
N THR A 168 21.31 -0.86 -1.46
CA THR A 168 21.51 0.44 -0.81
C THR A 168 22.00 0.28 0.63
N LEU A 169 21.38 -0.62 1.41
CA LEU A 169 21.80 -0.92 2.78
C LEU A 169 23.22 -1.53 2.78
N ARG A 170 23.53 -2.42 1.82
CA ARG A 170 24.90 -2.92 1.63
C ARG A 170 25.90 -1.81 1.29
N GLN A 171 25.55 -0.88 0.40
CA GLN A 171 26.41 0.27 0.09
C GLN A 171 26.62 1.17 1.31
N TYR A 172 25.56 1.42 2.09
CA TYR A 172 25.61 2.24 3.30
C TYR A 172 26.53 1.60 4.36
N ASN A 173 26.33 0.31 4.66
CA ASN A 173 27.15 -0.45 5.62
C ASN A 173 28.59 -0.66 5.13
N SER A 174 28.81 -0.77 3.81
CA SER A 174 30.16 -0.83 3.24
C SER A 174 30.92 0.51 3.29
N GLY A 175 30.21 1.63 3.43
CA GLY A 175 30.79 2.98 3.53
C GLY A 175 30.92 3.50 4.96
N HIS A 176 30.16 2.95 5.90
CA HIS A 176 30.15 3.32 7.30
C HIS A 176 30.11 2.00 8.07
N GLY A 177 31.27 1.57 8.59
CA GLY A 177 31.48 0.24 9.16
C GLY A 177 30.34 -0.22 10.07
N ASP A 178 30.09 -1.53 10.03
CA ASP A 178 28.97 -2.24 10.64
C ASP A 178 28.48 -1.61 11.95
N VAL A 179 27.29 -1.01 11.90
CA VAL A 179 26.52 -0.71 13.10
C VAL A 179 25.70 -1.95 13.40
N GLU A 180 26.21 -2.81 14.28
CA GLU A 180 25.40 -3.83 14.94
C GLU A 180 24.22 -3.14 15.67
N LEU A 181 23.00 -3.59 15.37
CA LEU A 181 21.80 -3.28 16.15
C LEU A 181 21.70 -4.21 17.37
#